data_AF-B1XIP5-F1
#
_entry.id   AF-B1XIP5-F1
#
_cell.length_a   1.000
_cell.length_b   1.000
_cell.length_c   1.000
_cell.angle_alpha   90.00
_cell.angle_beta   90.00
_cell.angle_gamma   90.00
#
_symmetry.space_group_name_H-M   'P 1'
#
loop_
_entity.id
_entity.type
_entity.pdbx_description
1 polymer ?
#
loop_
_entity_poly.entity_id
_entity_poly.type
_entity_poly.pdbx_seq_one_letter_code
_entity_poly.pdbx_strand_id
1 'polypeptide(L)'
;MFFLKKGLILLSLSLILLVSSGVWARPSFASIRQQEEAPGQILYQSRQSIQDNHGQTWQVVLFKRVKDGRAETVDLRLVAYPGQATFIHPGSLSLSAPNQAILTAPDQFATEAPAPNVGQFDLKEILPQLPTDQKVQLSLPLKEQTTIEIPPAVLLEWRLMA
;
A
#
# COMPACT_ATOMS: atom_id res chain seq x y z
N MET A 1 22.98 36.53 42.45
CA MET A 1 23.79 35.85 41.39
C MET A 1 23.44 34.37 41.18
N PHE A 2 22.89 33.65 42.17
CA PHE A 2 22.54 32.22 42.06
C PHE A 2 21.27 31.95 41.22
N PHE A 3 20.25 32.81 41.32
CA PHE A 3 18.98 32.66 40.60
C PHE A 3 19.11 32.93 39.08
N LEU A 4 19.96 33.89 38.69
CA LEU A 4 20.21 34.21 37.28
C LEU A 4 20.92 33.06 36.53
N LYS A 5 21.84 32.37 37.21
CA LYS A 5 22.53 31.18 36.66
C LYS A 5 21.57 29.99 36.49
N LYS A 6 20.64 29.78 37.41
CA LYS A 6 19.62 28.72 37.32
C LYS A 6 18.64 28.96 36.16
N GLY A 7 18.22 30.21 35.95
CA GLY A 7 17.37 30.58 34.80
C GLY A 7 18.05 30.32 33.46
N LEU A 8 19.35 30.64 33.36
CA LEU A 8 20.12 30.41 32.13
C LEU A 8 20.28 28.91 31.82
N ILE A 9 20.46 28.07 32.85
CA ILE A 9 20.54 26.61 32.70
C ILE A 9 19.20 26.00 32.25
N LEU A 10 18.08 26.48 32.80
CA LEU A 10 16.75 26.00 32.40
C LEU A 10 16.41 26.41 30.97
N LEU A 11 16.81 27.62 30.56
CA LEU A 11 16.61 28.10 29.18
C LEU A 11 17.45 27.29 28.19
N SER A 12 18.72 27.00 28.50
CA SER A 12 19.57 26.19 27.63
C SER A 12 19.06 24.75 27.53
N LEU A 13 18.59 24.16 28.63
CA LEU A 13 18.03 22.81 28.64
C LEU A 13 16.73 22.72 27.83
N SER A 14 15.86 23.73 27.94
CA SER A 14 14.63 23.81 27.12
C SER A 14 14.95 23.95 25.64
N LEU A 15 15.95 24.75 25.28
CA LEU A 15 16.39 24.93 23.90
C LEU A 15 16.99 23.64 23.32
N ILE A 16 17.78 22.90 24.11
CA ILE A 16 18.32 21.59 23.72
C ILE A 16 17.21 20.56 23.50
N LEU A 17 16.18 20.55 24.36
CA LEU A 17 15.02 19.66 24.22
C LEU A 17 14.16 20.01 22.98
N LEU A 18 14.02 21.30 22.66
CA LEU A 18 13.32 21.76 21.45
C LEU A 18 14.08 21.41 20.16
N VAL A 19 15.41 21.51 20.16
CA VAL A 19 16.22 21.17 18.97
C VAL A 19 16.32 19.65 18.77
N SER A 20 16.28 18.86 19.85
CA SER A 20 16.35 17.39 19.75
C SER A 20 15.04 16.75 19.27
N SER A 21 13.88 17.34 19.51
CA SER A 21 12.59 16.76 19.10
C SER A 21 12.26 16.93 17.61
N GLY A 22 12.78 17.96 16.94
CA GLY A 22 12.43 18.27 15.55
C GLY A 22 13.30 17.63 14.46
N VAL A 23 14.51 17.17 14.79
CA VAL A 23 15.54 16.82 13.77
C VAL A 23 15.53 15.34 13.37
N TRP A 24 14.75 14.49 14.05
CA TRP A 24 14.78 13.03 13.85
C TRP A 24 13.49 12.45 13.27
N ALA A 25 12.64 13.27 12.66
CA ALA A 25 11.62 12.74 11.76
C ALA A 25 12.34 12.17 10.52
N ARG A 26 12.74 10.90 10.60
CA ARG A 26 13.26 10.20 9.43
C ARG A 26 12.16 10.24 8.37
N PRO A 27 12.43 10.72 7.15
CA PRO A 27 11.49 10.54 6.05
C PRO A 27 11.16 9.04 5.97
N SER A 28 9.89 8.69 6.11
CA SER A 28 9.43 7.35 5.77
C SER A 28 9.47 7.25 4.25
N PHE A 29 10.62 6.88 3.71
CA PHE A 29 10.72 6.58 2.29
C PHE A 29 9.90 5.32 2.03
N ALA A 30 8.85 5.49 1.23
CA ALA A 30 8.12 4.42 0.57
C ALA A 30 9.08 3.38 -0.03
N SER A 31 8.90 2.10 0.30
CA SER A 31 9.78 1.02 -0.17
C SER A 31 9.30 0.49 -1.52
N ILE A 32 9.50 1.26 -2.59
CA ILE A 32 9.45 0.69 -3.95
C ILE A 32 10.73 -0.14 -4.12
N ARG A 33 10.58 -1.44 -4.37
CA ARG A 33 11.71 -2.35 -4.60
C ARG A 33 11.78 -2.72 -6.06
N GLN A 34 12.98 -2.67 -6.63
CA GLN A 34 13.29 -3.13 -7.97
C GLN A 34 14.17 -4.37 -7.88
N GLN A 35 13.79 -5.45 -8.58
CA GLN A 35 14.55 -6.69 -8.62
C GLN A 35 14.54 -7.24 -10.05
N GLU A 36 15.70 -7.66 -10.55
CA GLU A 36 15.77 -8.42 -11.81
C GLU A 36 15.39 -9.88 -11.52
N GLU A 37 14.34 -10.38 -12.18
CA GLU A 37 13.87 -11.78 -12.03
C GLU A 37 14.57 -12.72 -13.02
N ALA A 38 14.87 -12.22 -14.22
CA ALA A 38 15.51 -12.93 -15.33
C ALA A 38 16.16 -11.90 -16.28
N PRO A 39 17.06 -12.31 -17.20
CA PRO A 39 17.69 -11.38 -18.13
C PRO A 39 16.66 -10.54 -18.88
N GLY A 40 16.72 -9.22 -18.69
CA GLY A 40 15.80 -8.27 -19.34
C GLY A 40 14.39 -8.19 -18.72
N GLN A 41 14.13 -8.87 -17.60
CA GLN A 41 12.86 -8.83 -16.86
C GLN A 41 13.06 -8.23 -15.46
N ILE A 42 12.40 -7.09 -15.22
CA ILE A 42 12.49 -6.33 -13.98
C ILE A 42 11.13 -6.35 -13.27
N LEU A 43 11.13 -6.76 -12.00
CA LEU A 43 10.01 -6.65 -11.08
C LEU A 43 10.12 -5.36 -10.27
N TYR A 44 9.09 -4.53 -10.35
CA TYR A 44 8.89 -3.39 -9.45
C TYR A 44 7.76 -3.73 -8.49
N GLN A 45 7.92 -3.48 -7.19
CA GLN A 45 6.89 -3.75 -6.18
C GLN A 45 6.77 -2.61 -5.15
N SER A 46 5.53 -2.27 -4.77
CA SER A 46 5.18 -1.52 -3.55
C SER A 46 4.45 -2.47 -2.61
N ARG A 47 4.91 -2.55 -1.35
CA ARG A 47 4.38 -3.47 -0.34
C ARG A 47 4.00 -2.71 0.91
N GLN A 48 2.75 -2.86 1.31
CA GLN A 48 2.16 -2.19 2.46
C GLN A 48 1.50 -3.21 3.40
N SER A 49 1.44 -2.86 4.68
CA SER A 49 0.71 -3.60 5.71
C SER A 49 -0.46 -2.73 6.15
N ILE A 50 -1.69 -3.11 5.80
CA ILE A 50 -2.90 -2.29 5.99
C ILE A 50 -3.95 -3.12 6.73
N GLN A 51 -4.67 -2.50 7.67
CA GLN A 51 -5.78 -3.14 8.35
C GLN A 51 -7.08 -3.00 7.54
N ASP A 52 -7.91 -4.03 7.57
CA ASP A 52 -9.28 -3.95 7.03
C ASP A 52 -10.26 -3.31 8.04
N ASN A 53 -11.53 -3.25 7.64
CA ASN A 53 -12.63 -2.76 8.47
C ASN A 53 -12.90 -3.59 9.74
N HIS A 54 -12.34 -4.79 9.85
CA HIS A 54 -12.43 -5.65 11.04
C HIS A 54 -11.15 -5.63 11.89
N GLY A 55 -10.15 -4.83 11.51
CA GLY A 55 -8.86 -4.72 12.20
C GLY A 55 -7.86 -5.83 11.89
N GLN A 56 -8.16 -6.72 10.92
CA GLN A 56 -7.22 -7.75 10.50
C GLN A 56 -6.16 -7.15 9.56
N THR A 57 -4.91 -7.58 9.71
CA THR A 57 -3.79 -7.05 8.94
C THR A 57 -3.62 -7.79 7.62
N TRP A 58 -3.56 -7.04 6.54
CA TRP A 58 -3.36 -7.50 5.17
C TRP A 58 -2.01 -7.05 4.64
N GLN A 59 -1.34 -7.93 3.90
CA GLN A 59 -0.24 -7.53 3.03
C GLN A 59 -0.79 -7.16 1.66
N VAL A 60 -0.65 -5.88 1.32
CA VAL A 60 -1.09 -5.29 0.05
C VAL A 60 0.13 -5.05 -0.82
N VAL A 61 0.24 -5.78 -1.94
CA VAL A 61 1.41 -5.74 -2.82
C VAL A 61 0.99 -5.37 -4.24
N LEU A 62 1.29 -4.14 -4.66
CA LEU A 62 1.24 -3.80 -6.07
C LEU A 62 2.58 -4.17 -6.70
N PHE A 63 2.56 -4.84 -7.85
CA PHE A 63 3.78 -5.09 -8.59
C PHE A 63 3.56 -5.02 -10.10
N LYS A 64 4.61 -4.60 -10.83
CA LYS A 64 4.65 -4.67 -12.29
C LYS A 64 5.87 -5.44 -12.76
N ARG A 65 5.69 -6.22 -13.82
CA ARG A 65 6.79 -6.87 -14.54
C ARG A 65 7.05 -6.13 -15.83
N VAL A 66 8.29 -5.73 -16.02
CA VAL A 66 8.76 -5.05 -17.22
C VAL A 66 9.69 -5.98 -17.97
N LYS A 67 9.36 -6.27 -19.23
CA LYS A 67 10.22 -7.03 -20.14
C LYS A 67 10.47 -6.20 -21.39
N ASP A 68 11.73 -6.10 -21.81
CA ASP A 68 12.13 -5.31 -22.99
C ASP A 68 11.63 -3.85 -22.94
N GLY A 69 11.58 -3.27 -21.74
CA GLY A 69 11.12 -1.89 -21.49
C GLY A 69 9.60 -1.69 -21.49
N ARG A 70 8.79 -2.76 -21.62
CA ARG A 70 7.32 -2.68 -21.58
C ARG A 70 6.76 -3.38 -20.34
N ALA A 71 5.80 -2.75 -19.67
CA ALA A 71 5.06 -3.38 -18.58
C ALA A 71 4.13 -4.47 -19.15
N GLU A 72 4.45 -5.72 -18.87
CA GLU A 72 3.62 -6.87 -19.28
C GLU A 72 2.36 -6.91 -18.41
N THR A 73 2.54 -6.88 -17.09
CA THR A 73 1.46 -6.95 -16.10
C THR A 73 1.61 -5.88 -15.01
N VAL A 74 0.47 -5.47 -14.44
CA VAL A 74 0.38 -4.63 -13.24
C VAL A 74 -0.68 -5.24 -12.35
N ASP A 75 -0.25 -5.94 -11.30
CA ASP A 75 -1.12 -6.76 -10.47
C ASP A 75 -1.12 -6.26 -9.03
N LEU A 76 -2.29 -6.32 -8.39
CA LEU A 76 -2.44 -6.14 -6.95
C LEU A 76 -2.67 -7.50 -6.29
N ARG A 77 -1.76 -7.90 -5.40
CA ARG A 77 -1.91 -9.08 -4.56
C ARG A 77 -2.30 -8.68 -3.13
N LEU A 78 -3.34 -9.33 -2.64
CA LEU A 78 -3.86 -9.20 -1.28
C LEU A 78 -3.65 -10.51 -0.54
N VAL A 79 -2.94 -10.47 0.58
CA VAL A 79 -2.64 -11.65 1.40
C VAL A 79 -3.12 -11.40 2.83
N ALA A 80 -4.11 -12.18 3.27
CA ALA A 80 -4.47 -12.24 4.68
C ALA A 80 -3.56 -13.23 5.42
N TYR A 81 -3.56 -13.17 6.74
CA TYR A 81 -2.97 -14.25 7.53
C TYR A 81 -3.72 -15.58 7.29
N PRO A 82 -3.04 -16.74 7.26
CA PRO A 82 -3.69 -18.03 7.02
C PRO A 82 -4.88 -18.28 7.96
N GLY A 83 -6.02 -18.68 7.39
CA GLY A 83 -7.26 -18.96 8.12
C GLY A 83 -8.12 -17.74 8.46
N GLN A 84 -7.67 -16.50 8.21
CA GLN A 84 -8.46 -15.29 8.49
C GLN A 84 -9.41 -14.90 7.36
N ALA A 85 -9.05 -15.21 6.11
CA ALA A 85 -9.87 -14.92 4.94
C ALA A 85 -9.81 -16.06 3.93
N THR A 86 -10.86 -16.20 3.13
CA THR A 86 -10.92 -17.09 1.98
C THR A 86 -11.53 -16.36 0.81
N PHE A 87 -10.73 -16.13 -0.24
CA PHE A 87 -11.19 -15.52 -1.48
C PHE A 87 -12.15 -16.44 -2.22
N ILE A 88 -13.17 -15.81 -2.82
CA ILE A 88 -14.08 -16.46 -3.76
C ILE A 88 -13.42 -16.36 -5.14
N HIS A 89 -13.15 -17.51 -5.74
CA HIS A 89 -12.62 -17.60 -7.10
C HIS A 89 -13.64 -18.29 -8.01
N PRO A 90 -13.90 -17.75 -9.21
CA PRO A 90 -13.52 -16.41 -9.66
C PRO A 90 -14.29 -15.32 -8.89
N GLY A 91 -13.65 -14.18 -8.63
CA GLY A 91 -14.30 -13.02 -8.03
C GLY A 91 -13.52 -11.73 -8.26
N SER A 92 -14.14 -10.72 -8.86
CA SER A 92 -13.46 -9.46 -9.15
C SER A 92 -13.32 -8.57 -7.91
N LEU A 93 -12.25 -7.78 -7.86
CA LEU A 93 -12.05 -6.74 -6.86
C LEU A 93 -12.76 -5.45 -7.29
N SER A 94 -13.51 -4.83 -6.38
CA SER A 94 -14.14 -3.53 -6.62
C SER A 94 -13.36 -2.43 -5.91
N LEU A 95 -13.11 -1.32 -6.63
CA LEU A 95 -12.41 -0.15 -6.12
C LEU A 95 -13.35 1.05 -6.20
N SER A 96 -13.60 1.70 -5.07
CA SER A 96 -14.47 2.88 -4.99
C SER A 96 -13.74 4.04 -4.33
N ALA A 97 -14.05 5.25 -4.78
CA ALA A 97 -13.59 6.48 -4.17
C ALA A 97 -14.75 7.49 -4.13
N PRO A 98 -14.78 8.42 -3.16
CA PRO A 98 -15.81 9.45 -3.11
C PRO A 98 -15.98 10.17 -4.46
N ASN A 99 -17.23 10.30 -4.91
CA ASN A 99 -17.60 10.99 -6.16
C ASN A 99 -16.98 10.43 -7.45
N GLN A 100 -16.55 9.16 -7.46
CA GLN A 100 -16.05 8.49 -8.66
C GLN A 100 -16.86 7.24 -8.99
N ALA A 101 -16.78 6.81 -10.25
CA ALA A 101 -17.34 5.52 -10.67
C ALA A 101 -16.58 4.38 -9.97
N ILE A 102 -17.30 3.30 -9.68
CA ILE A 102 -16.68 2.07 -9.17
C ILE A 102 -15.90 1.43 -10.32
N LEU A 103 -14.63 1.14 -10.06
CA LEU A 103 -13.76 0.40 -10.97
C LEU A 103 -13.70 -1.06 -10.52
N THR A 104 -13.45 -1.95 -11.47
CA THR A 104 -13.38 -3.39 -11.20
C THR A 104 -12.09 -3.95 -11.78
N ALA A 105 -11.38 -4.75 -10.99
CA ALA A 105 -10.19 -5.47 -11.40
C ALA A 105 -10.49 -6.98 -11.47
N PRO A 106 -10.23 -7.64 -12.61
CA PRO A 106 -10.50 -9.07 -12.76
C PRO A 106 -9.54 -9.92 -11.93
N ASP A 107 -10.02 -11.10 -11.52
CA ASP A 107 -9.27 -12.09 -10.76
C ASP A 107 -8.26 -12.83 -11.64
N GLN A 108 -6.98 -12.74 -11.28
CA GLN A 108 -5.89 -13.45 -11.95
C GLN A 108 -5.78 -14.91 -11.52
N PHE A 109 -6.43 -15.30 -10.42
CA PHE A 109 -6.47 -16.67 -9.91
C PHE A 109 -7.84 -17.34 -10.13
N ALA A 110 -8.56 -16.93 -11.17
CA ALA A 110 -9.87 -17.48 -11.53
C ALA A 110 -9.89 -19.02 -11.69
N THR A 111 -8.76 -19.64 -12.05
CA THR A 111 -8.64 -21.10 -12.19
C THR A 111 -8.05 -21.76 -10.95
N GLU A 112 -6.92 -21.25 -10.46
CA GLU A 112 -6.22 -21.82 -9.30
C GLU A 112 -5.46 -20.72 -8.56
N ALA A 113 -5.72 -20.61 -7.26
CA ALA A 113 -5.00 -19.71 -6.37
C ALA A 113 -3.90 -20.47 -5.60
N PRO A 114 -2.77 -19.84 -5.30
CA PRO A 114 -1.67 -20.49 -4.57
C PRO A 114 -2.06 -20.84 -3.12
N ALA A 115 -3.03 -20.12 -2.54
CA ALA A 115 -3.59 -20.37 -1.22
C ALA A 115 -4.95 -19.67 -1.09
N PRO A 116 -5.89 -20.16 -0.25
CA PRO A 116 -7.23 -19.60 -0.12
C PRO A 116 -7.25 -18.15 0.41
N ASN A 117 -6.25 -17.76 1.20
CA ASN A 117 -6.11 -16.43 1.79
C ASN A 117 -5.37 -15.43 0.88
N VAL A 118 -5.19 -15.75 -0.40
CA VAL A 118 -4.46 -14.94 -1.38
C VAL A 118 -5.35 -14.62 -2.59
N GLY A 119 -5.55 -13.34 -2.85
CA GLY A 119 -6.20 -12.83 -4.06
C GLY A 119 -5.19 -12.05 -4.91
N GLN A 120 -5.33 -12.09 -6.24
CA GLN A 120 -4.54 -11.28 -7.15
C GLN A 120 -5.42 -10.72 -8.26
N PHE A 121 -5.30 -9.43 -8.53
CA PHE A 121 -6.20 -8.71 -9.43
C PHE A 121 -5.43 -7.86 -10.43
N ASP A 122 -5.88 -7.83 -11.68
CA ASP A 122 -5.27 -7.02 -12.74
C ASP A 122 -5.67 -5.54 -12.58
N LEU A 123 -4.69 -4.68 -12.34
CA LEU A 123 -4.88 -3.25 -12.19
C LEU A 123 -4.42 -2.45 -13.40
N LYS A 124 -3.87 -3.09 -14.44
CA LYS A 124 -3.19 -2.42 -15.56
C LYS A 124 -4.02 -1.30 -16.18
N GLU A 125 -5.28 -1.56 -16.48
CA GLU A 125 -6.17 -0.60 -17.15
C GLU A 125 -6.79 0.42 -16.19
N ILE A 126 -6.95 0.07 -14.91
CA ILE A 126 -7.68 0.89 -13.93
C ILE A 126 -6.76 1.73 -13.05
N LEU A 127 -5.49 1.33 -12.88
CA LEU A 127 -4.52 2.06 -12.06
C LEU A 127 -4.35 3.53 -12.50
N PRO A 128 -4.29 3.85 -13.81
CA PRO A 128 -4.28 5.23 -14.28
C PRO A 128 -5.51 6.06 -13.89
N GLN A 129 -6.62 5.43 -13.53
CA GLN A 129 -7.90 6.09 -13.26
C GLN A 129 -8.13 6.35 -11.76
N LEU A 130 -7.39 5.69 -10.87
CA LEU A 130 -7.53 5.85 -9.41
C LEU A 130 -7.14 7.27 -8.98
N PRO A 131 -7.80 7.90 -7.99
CA PRO A 131 -7.35 9.18 -7.44
C PRO A 131 -6.09 8.99 -6.59
N THR A 132 -5.34 10.07 -6.40
CA THR A 132 -4.11 10.06 -5.57
C THR A 132 -4.15 11.07 -4.42
N ASP A 133 -5.24 11.82 -4.28
CA ASP A 133 -5.47 12.88 -3.31
C ASP A 133 -6.48 12.49 -2.21
N GLN A 134 -7.19 11.38 -2.40
CA GLN A 134 -8.17 10.82 -1.46
C GLN A 134 -7.98 9.32 -1.28
N LYS A 135 -8.64 8.76 -0.26
CA LYS A 135 -8.62 7.32 -0.01
C LYS A 135 -9.40 6.57 -1.10
N VAL A 136 -8.94 5.36 -1.42
CA VAL A 136 -9.66 4.40 -2.26
C VAL A 136 -10.03 3.20 -1.40
N GLN A 137 -11.29 2.82 -1.40
CA GLN A 137 -11.78 1.62 -0.71
C GLN A 137 -11.73 0.44 -1.67
N LEU A 138 -11.04 -0.62 -1.26
CA LEU A 138 -11.09 -1.92 -1.91
C LEU A 138 -12.18 -2.75 -1.25
N SER A 139 -13.13 -3.26 -2.03
CA SER A 139 -14.12 -4.24 -1.58
C SER A 139 -13.73 -5.62 -2.08
N LEU A 140 -13.38 -6.51 -1.16
CA LEU A 140 -12.75 -7.78 -1.47
C LEU A 140 -13.81 -8.84 -1.79
N PRO A 141 -13.57 -9.74 -2.77
CA PRO A 141 -14.47 -10.83 -3.11
C PRO A 141 -14.30 -12.00 -2.11
N LEU A 142 -14.76 -11.81 -0.88
CA LEU A 142 -14.76 -12.81 0.19
C LEU A 142 -16.22 -13.22 0.53
N LYS A 143 -16.38 -14.28 1.33
CA LYS A 143 -17.69 -14.67 1.86
C LYS A 143 -18.28 -13.62 2.80
N GLU A 144 -17.42 -12.99 3.61
CA GLU A 144 -17.77 -11.89 4.49
C GLU A 144 -17.43 -10.57 3.82
N GLN A 145 -18.24 -9.53 4.05
CA GLN A 145 -18.00 -8.24 3.43
C GLN A 145 -16.83 -7.52 4.11
N THR A 146 -15.65 -7.61 3.48
CA THR A 146 -14.41 -7.01 3.97
C THR A 146 -13.94 -5.92 3.03
N THR A 147 -13.51 -4.80 3.60
CA THR A 147 -12.98 -3.67 2.84
C THR A 147 -11.66 -3.18 3.41
N ILE A 148 -10.74 -2.76 2.53
CA ILE A 148 -9.45 -2.19 2.89
C ILE A 148 -9.39 -0.75 2.36
N GLU A 149 -9.06 0.22 3.22
CA GLU A 149 -8.83 1.60 2.79
C GLU A 149 -7.37 1.82 2.39
N ILE A 150 -7.14 2.20 1.13
CA ILE A 150 -5.81 2.57 0.64
C ILE A 150 -5.61 4.07 0.82
N PRO A 151 -4.58 4.51 1.57
CA PRO A 151 -4.34 5.92 1.81
C PRO A 151 -3.74 6.63 0.57
N PRO A 152 -3.93 7.95 0.43
CA PRO A 152 -3.39 8.74 -0.68
C PRO A 152 -1.89 8.54 -0.91
N ALA A 153 -1.11 8.44 0.17
CA ALA A 153 0.34 8.22 0.07
C ALA A 153 0.70 6.92 -0.68
N VAL A 154 -0.06 5.85 -0.46
CA VAL A 154 0.16 4.56 -1.15
C VAL A 154 -0.32 4.65 -2.60
N LEU A 155 -1.42 5.34 -2.87
CA LEU A 155 -1.91 5.56 -4.24
C LEU A 155 -0.92 6.39 -5.07
N LEU A 156 -0.22 7.35 -4.46
CA LEU A 156 0.87 8.08 -5.09
C LEU A 156 2.04 7.16 -5.46
N GLU A 157 2.42 6.23 -4.57
CA GLU A 157 3.43 5.21 -4.92
C GLU A 157 2.99 4.37 -6.11
N TRP A 158 1.73 3.93 -6.09
CA TRP A 158 1.15 3.11 -7.16
C TRP A 158 1.15 3.88 -8.49
N ARG A 159 0.85 5.19 -8.46
CA ARG A 159 0.92 6.06 -9.64
C ARG A 159 2.33 6.12 -10.23
N LEU A 160 3.37 6.22 -9.40
CA LEU A 160 4.76 6.23 -9.86
C LEU A 160 5.18 4.89 -10.48
N MET A 161 4.44 3.83 -10.18
CA MET A 161 4.62 2.50 -10.74
C MET A 161 3.72 2.19 -11.94
N ALA A 162 2.79 3.07 -12.33
CA ALA A 162 1.99 2.89 -13.53
C ALA A 162 2.85 2.84 -14.82
#